data_AF-A0A950YSU3-F1
#
_entry.id   AF-A0A950YSU3-F1
#
_cell.length_a   1.000
_cell.length_b   1.000
_cell.length_c   1.000
_cell.angle_alpha   90.00
_cell.angle_beta   90.00
_cell.angle_gamma   90.00
#
_symmetry.space_group_name_H-M   'P 1'
#
loop_
_entity.id
_entity.type
_entity.pdbx_description
1 polymer ?
#
loop_
_entity_poly.entity_id
_entity_poly.type
_entity_poly.pdbx_seq_one_letter_code
_entity_poly.pdbx_strand_id
1 'polypeptide(L)' 'RRLGASPPLNLWIRTAPQGAEHFCWRIDILPRLTHFAGLELGAGVHLNVVAPEQVAAELRQV' A
#
# COMPACT_ATOMS: atom_id res chain seq x y z
N ARG A 1 -13.11 -15.42 -0.69
CA ARG A 1 -11.96 -14.49 -0.60
C ARG A 1 -12.28 -13.27 -1.45
N ARG A 2 -12.26 -12.03 -0.91
CA ARG A 2 -12.72 -10.79 -1.60
C ARG A 2 -12.09 -10.57 -2.99
N LEU A 3 -10.85 -11.00 -3.19
CA LEU A 3 -10.09 -10.79 -4.42
C LEU A 3 -10.10 -11.99 -5.38
N GLY A 4 -10.83 -13.08 -5.07
CA GLY A 4 -10.87 -14.31 -5.88
C GLY A 4 -9.58 -15.14 -5.79
N ALA A 5 -8.46 -14.57 -6.24
CA ALA A 5 -7.11 -15.12 -6.19
C ALA A 5 -6.15 -14.17 -5.46
N SER A 6 -4.91 -14.62 -5.18
CA SER A 6 -3.87 -13.73 -4.65
C SER A 6 -3.40 -12.79 -5.77
N PRO A 7 -3.57 -11.46 -5.64
CA PRO A 7 -3.11 -10.53 -6.67
C PRO A 7 -1.57 -10.47 -6.70
N PRO A 8 -0.97 -10.06 -7.83
CA PRO A 8 0.43 -9.65 -7.83
C PRO A 8 0.64 -8.52 -6.81
N LEU A 9 1.77 -8.54 -6.12
CA LEU A 9 2.10 -7.57 -5.07
C LEU A 9 3.52 -7.04 -5.24
N ASN A 10 3.74 -5.82 -4.76
CA ASN A 10 5.07 -5.29 -4.49
C ASN A 10 5.28 -5.20 -2.99
N LEU A 11 6.53 -5.36 -2.56
CA LEU A 11 6.96 -5.22 -1.18
C LEU A 11 8.18 -4.30 -1.13
N TRP A 12 8.16 -3.37 -0.19
CA TRP A 12 9.32 -2.53 0.11
C TRP A 12 9.64 -2.60 1.59
N ILE A 13 10.92 -2.78 1.89
CA ILE A 13 11.46 -2.61 3.24
C ILE A 13 11.95 -1.18 3.36
N ARG A 14 11.31 -0.39 4.22
CA ARG A 14 11.77 0.96 4.56
C ARG A 14 12.63 0.88 5.81
N THR A 15 13.93 1.08 5.60
CA THR A 15 14.93 1.12 6.67
C THR A 15 15.49 2.53 6.82
N ALA A 16 16.17 2.76 7.94
CA ALA A 16 16.72 4.05 8.29
C ALA A 16 17.79 4.47 7.27
N PRO A 17 17.80 5.73 6.82
CA PRO A 17 18.96 6.27 6.13
C PRO A 17 20.16 6.32 7.09
N GLN A 18 21.37 6.28 6.55
CA GLN A 18 22.59 6.32 7.35
C GLN A 18 22.65 7.58 8.21
N GLY A 19 22.94 7.42 9.51
CA GLY A 19 23.07 8.54 10.45
C GLY A 19 21.74 9.06 11.03
N ALA A 20 20.60 8.42 10.74
CA ALA A 20 19.34 8.79 11.37
C ALA A 20 19.34 8.43 12.87
N GLU A 21 19.14 9.43 13.73
CA GLU A 21 18.94 9.21 15.17
C GLU A 21 17.56 8.60 15.49
N HIS A 22 16.55 8.96 14.69
CA HIS A 22 15.16 8.53 14.88
C HIS A 22 14.60 8.00 13.56
N PHE A 23 14.19 6.74 13.55
CA PHE A 23 13.50 6.12 12.42
C PHE A 23 12.65 4.93 12.88
N CYS A 24 11.41 4.84 12.39
CA CYS A 24 10.57 3.66 12.58
C CYS A 24 10.56 2.86 11.28
N TRP A 25 11.24 1.71 11.29
CA TRP A 25 11.26 0.83 10.14
C TRP A 25 9.87 0.23 9.90
N ARG A 26 9.56 -0.02 8.62
CA ARG A 26 8.30 -0.64 8.22
C ARG A 26 8.46 -1.39 6.93
N ILE A 27 7.56 -2.35 6.73
CA ILE A 27 7.39 -3.06 5.47
C ILE A 27 6.09 -2.56 4.85
N ASP A 28 6.17 -2.06 3.63
CA ASP A 28 4.99 -1.70 2.84
C ASP A 28 4.66 -2.85 1.89
N ILE A 29 3.41 -3.31 1.93
CA ILE A 29 2.87 -4.33 1.04
C ILE A 29 1.80 -3.66 0.18
N LEU A 30 1.96 -3.71 -1.14
CA LEU A 30 1.02 -3.08 -2.08
C LEU A 30 0.53 -4.10 -3.13
N PRO A 31 -0.67 -4.68 -2.91
CA PRO A 31 -1.37 -5.43 -3.94
C PRO A 31 -1.67 -4.56 -5.17
N ARG A 32 -1.37 -5.04 -6.37
CA ARG A 32 -1.64 -4.35 -7.63
C ARG A 32 -3.06 -4.66 -8.09
N LEU A 33 -4.01 -3.82 -7.69
CA LEU A 33 -5.44 -4.00 -7.99
C LEU A 33 -5.95 -3.11 -9.13
N THR A 34 -5.26 -1.99 -9.41
CA THR A 34 -5.61 -1.02 -10.44
C THR A 34 -4.35 -0.49 -11.15
N HIS A 35 -4.56 0.19 -12.27
CA HIS A 35 -3.50 0.91 -13.00
C HIS A 35 -3.55 2.40 -12.66
N PHE A 36 -2.39 3.07 -12.71
CA PHE A 36 -2.31 4.52 -12.62
C PHE A 36 -2.80 5.17 -13.90
N ALA A 37 -3.53 6.27 -13.78
CA ALA A 37 -4.05 7.05 -14.90
C ALA A 37 -3.45 8.45 -14.91
N GLY A 38 -4.02 9.35 -15.72
CA GLY A 38 -3.50 10.70 -15.91
C GLY A 38 -3.45 11.54 -14.64
N LEU A 39 -4.34 11.32 -13.67
CA LEU A 39 -4.32 12.01 -12.39
C LEU A 39 -3.07 11.62 -11.59
N GLU A 40 -2.85 10.32 -11.40
CA GLU A 40 -1.73 9.81 -10.61
C GLU A 40 -0.39 10.16 -11.24
N LEU A 41 -0.29 10.04 -12.56
CA LEU A 41 0.93 10.32 -13.30
C LEU A 41 1.21 11.81 -13.45
N GLY A 42 0.18 12.63 -13.62
CA GLY A 42 0.32 14.06 -13.89
C GLY A 42 0.42 14.92 -12.63
N ALA A 43 -0.43 14.66 -11.63
CA ALA A 43 -0.49 15.45 -10.40
C ALA A 43 0.31 14.84 -9.23
N GLY A 44 0.78 13.59 -9.35
CA GLY A 44 1.54 12.92 -8.29
C GLY A 44 0.72 12.55 -7.06
N VAL A 45 -0.61 12.56 -7.15
CA VAL A 45 -1.53 12.19 -6.08
C VAL A 45 -2.18 10.85 -6.37
N HIS A 46 -2.44 10.04 -5.34
CA HIS A 46 -3.03 8.70 -5.52
C HIS A 46 -4.49 8.68 -5.07
N LEU A 47 -5.38 8.15 -5.92
CA LEU A 47 -6.76 7.88 -5.55
C LEU A 47 -6.85 6.52 -4.82
N ASN A 48 -7.30 6.54 -3.56
CA ASN A 48 -7.64 5.31 -2.85
C ASN A 48 -9.16 5.16 -2.74
N VAL A 49 -9.72 4.15 -3.40
CA VAL A 49 -11.18 3.92 -3.47
C VAL A 49 -11.73 3.14 -2.27
N VAL A 50 -10.86 2.63 -1.39
CA VAL A 50 -11.29 1.94 -0.16
C VAL A 50 -10.66 2.63 1.04
N ALA A 51 -11.52 3.02 1.98
CA ALA A 51 -11.09 3.61 3.23
C ALA A 51 -10.23 2.60 4.04
N PRO A 52 -9.14 3.05 4.67
CA PRO A 52 -8.26 2.16 5.44
C PRO A 52 -8.97 1.48 6.60
N GLU A 53 -9.95 2.14 7.22
CA GLU A 53 -10.77 1.61 8.32
C GLU A 53 -11.55 0.37 7.87
N GLN A 54 -12.12 0.43 6.67
CA GLN A 54 -12.85 -0.69 6.08
C GLN A 54 -11.91 -1.87 5.80
N VAL A 55 -10.78 -1.63 5.13
CA VAL A 55 -9.82 -2.71 4.82
C VAL A 55 -9.27 -3.33 6.11
N ALA A 56 -8.97 -2.53 7.12
CA ALA A 56 -8.48 -3.03 8.40
C ALA A 56 -9.53 -3.89 9.13
N ALA A 57 -10.82 -3.53 9.07
CA ALA A 57 -11.89 -4.35 9.64
C ALA A 57 -12.01 -5.70 8.91
N GLU A 58 -12.00 -5.67 7.57
CA GLU A 58 -12.07 -6.89 6.75
C GLU A 58 -10.87 -7.82 6.98
N LEU A 59 -9.64 -7.29 7.02
CA LEU A 59 -8.43 -8.10 7.21
C LEU A 59 -8.36 -8.78 8.58
N ARG A 60 -8.99 -8.23 9.62
CA ARG A 60 -9.06 -8.86 10.95
C ARG A 60 -10.03 -10.04 11.04
N GLN A 61 -10.95 -10.15 10.08
CA GLN A 61 -11.96 -11.22 10.02
C GLN A 61 -11.49 -12.43 9.22
N VAL A 62 -10.29 -12.37 8.64
CA VAL A 62 -9.69 -13.40 7.78
C VAL A 62 -8.73 -14.26 8.57
#